data_AF-A0AAQ4FDD2-F1
#
_entry.id   AF-A0AAQ4FDD2-F1
#
_cell.length_a   1.000
_cell.length_b   1.000
_cell.length_c   1.000
_cell.angle_alpha   90.00
_cell.angle_beta   90.00
_cell.angle_gamma   90.00
#
_symmetry.space_group_name_H-M   'P 1'
#
loop_
_entity.id
_entity.type
_entity.pdbx_description
1 polymer ?
#
loop_
_entity_poly.entity_id
_entity_poly.type
_entity_poly.pdbx_seq_one_letter_code
_entity_poly.pdbx_strand_id
1 'polypeptide(L)'
;GRAPEPPQDSTVYPEVYIAVDSHFAKNVNTSNLLGYLVIFMAGVNLKLADLTAPRVQLRLVGLLIGEVVDRSFYWYGKYVDAQQTITNFFRHLNPKMTNPDIFFILTGHDLIGLINNAYDPNLSGLSPLSGMCTWGRNALISEDTYESFAGIDVAAHEFGHM
;
A
#
# COMPACT_ATOMS: atom_id res chain seq x y z
N GLY A 1 -14.90 -11.86 -14.11
CA GLY A 1 -14.33 -11.78 -15.46
C GLY A 1 -13.04 -10.99 -15.37
N ARG A 2 -11.99 -11.39 -16.11
CA ARG A 2 -10.74 -10.64 -16.17
C ARG A 2 -10.99 -9.30 -16.87
N ALA A 3 -10.48 -8.19 -16.34
CA ALA A 3 -10.50 -6.92 -17.07
C ALA A 3 -9.76 -7.09 -18.41
N PRO A 4 -10.24 -6.47 -19.51
CA PRO A 4 -9.52 -6.51 -20.78
C PRO A 4 -8.13 -5.90 -20.62
N GLU A 5 -7.14 -6.51 -21.26
CA GLU A 5 -5.76 -6.06 -21.22
C GLU A 5 -5.65 -4.67 -21.89
N PRO A 6 -5.00 -3.69 -21.26
CA PRO A 6 -4.85 -2.37 -21.87
C PRO A 6 -4.04 -2.46 -23.17
N PRO A 7 -4.34 -1.65 -24.19
CA PRO A 7 -3.50 -1.55 -25.37
C PRO A 7 -2.05 -1.24 -25.00
N GLN A 8 -1.10 -1.73 -25.79
CA GLN A 8 0.33 -1.64 -25.50
C GLN A 8 0.84 -0.18 -25.33
N ASP A 9 0.21 0.78 -26.01
CA ASP A 9 0.53 2.22 -25.91
C ASP A 9 -0.35 2.99 -24.91
N SER A 10 -1.18 2.29 -24.13
CA SER A 10 -2.07 2.95 -23.17
C SER A 10 -1.34 3.34 -21.88
N THR A 11 -1.80 4.45 -21.28
CA THR A 11 -1.44 4.81 -19.91
C THR A 11 -2.62 4.51 -19.01
N VAL A 12 -2.36 3.74 -17.95
CA VAL A 12 -3.33 3.50 -16.89
C VAL A 12 -3.04 4.41 -15.70
N TYR A 13 -4.11 4.82 -15.02
CA TYR A 13 -4.02 5.76 -13.91
C TYR A 13 -4.68 5.21 -12.64
N PRO A 14 -4.11 4.18 -11.99
CA PRO A 14 -4.70 3.62 -10.79
C PRO A 14 -4.87 4.68 -9.70
N GLU A 15 -6.09 4.78 -9.17
CA GLU A 15 -6.41 5.65 -8.04
C GLU A 15 -5.96 4.98 -6.73
N VAL A 16 -5.04 5.62 -6.03
CA VAL A 16 -4.44 5.13 -4.78
C VAL A 16 -4.96 5.92 -3.60
N TYR A 17 -5.49 5.21 -2.62
CA TYR A 17 -5.88 5.75 -1.33
C TYR A 17 -4.88 5.27 -0.28
N ILE A 18 -4.12 6.20 0.30
CA ILE A 18 -3.08 5.83 1.28
C ILE A 18 -3.70 5.75 2.67
N ALA A 19 -3.41 4.68 3.37
CA ALA A 19 -3.76 4.43 4.76
C ALA A 19 -2.47 4.39 5.59
N VAL A 20 -2.32 5.31 6.54
CA VAL A 20 -1.13 5.44 7.38
C VAL A 20 -1.46 5.16 8.83
N ASP A 21 -0.64 4.38 9.50
CA ASP A 21 -0.82 4.04 10.91
C ASP A 21 -0.33 5.15 11.86
N SER A 22 -0.74 5.06 13.13
CA SER A 22 -0.40 6.06 14.14
C SER A 22 1.09 6.10 14.50
N HIS A 23 1.83 5.01 14.31
CA HIS A 23 3.27 4.96 14.52
C HIS A 23 4.01 5.73 13.44
N PHE A 24 3.68 5.51 12.16
CA PHE A 24 4.27 6.27 11.06
C PHE A 24 3.94 7.76 11.15
N ALA A 25 2.68 8.10 11.49
CA ALA A 25 2.23 9.48 11.61
C ALA A 25 2.64 10.17 12.94
N LYS A 26 3.39 9.49 13.81
CA LYS A 26 3.64 9.93 15.18
C LYS A 26 4.39 11.26 15.20
N ASN A 27 3.84 12.25 15.91
CA ASN A 27 4.39 13.60 16.06
C ASN A 27 4.54 14.40 14.75
N VAL A 28 3.89 13.97 13.66
CA VAL A 28 3.89 14.68 12.38
C VAL A 28 2.54 15.36 12.19
N ASN A 29 2.55 16.63 11.77
CA ASN A 29 1.29 17.29 11.40
C ASN A 29 0.81 16.81 10.03
N THR A 30 -0.49 16.85 9.79
CA THR A 30 -1.10 16.32 8.56
C THR A 30 -0.54 16.92 7.27
N SER A 31 -0.17 18.22 7.27
CA SER A 31 0.40 18.87 6.07
C SER A 31 1.79 18.34 5.73
N ASN A 32 2.65 18.16 6.72
CA ASN A 32 3.98 17.57 6.53
C ASN A 32 3.88 16.11 6.11
N LEU A 33 2.98 15.34 6.73
CA LEU A 33 2.73 13.95 6.35
C LEU A 33 2.24 13.86 4.89
N LEU A 34 1.27 14.69 4.50
CA LEU A 34 0.78 14.71 3.12
C LEU A 34 1.89 15.10 2.14
N GLY A 35 2.71 16.10 2.47
CA GLY A 35 3.87 16.49 1.67
C GLY A 35 4.86 15.35 1.49
N TYR A 36 5.17 14.63 2.56
CA TYR A 36 6.03 13.45 2.52
C TYR A 36 5.43 12.36 1.62
N LEU A 37 4.16 12.01 1.80
CA LEU A 37 3.48 10.97 1.02
C LEU A 37 3.39 11.31 -0.47
N VAL A 38 3.20 12.58 -0.83
CA VAL A 38 3.22 13.04 -2.23
C VAL A 38 4.60 12.84 -2.84
N ILE A 39 5.68 13.17 -2.13
CA ILE A 39 7.05 12.94 -2.60
C ILE A 39 7.35 11.44 -2.69
N PHE A 40 6.92 10.67 -1.69
CA PHE A 40 7.05 9.20 -1.68
C PHE A 40 6.38 8.58 -2.92
N MET A 41 5.13 8.93 -3.19
CA MET A 41 4.39 8.45 -4.37
C MET A 41 4.99 8.93 -5.69
N ALA A 42 5.57 10.13 -5.74
CA ALA A 42 6.32 10.59 -6.89
C ALA A 42 7.55 9.70 -7.13
N GLY A 43 8.27 9.31 -6.07
CA GLY A 43 9.38 8.37 -6.15
C GLY A 43 8.96 6.97 -6.63
N VAL A 44 7.84 6.45 -6.14
CA VAL A 44 7.26 5.19 -6.64
C VAL A 44 6.91 5.30 -8.13
N ASN A 45 6.25 6.39 -8.55
CA ASN A 45 5.95 6.62 -9.97
C ASN A 45 7.22 6.71 -10.83
N LEU A 46 8.33 7.26 -10.33
CA LEU A 46 9.61 7.26 -11.05
C LEU A 46 10.16 5.84 -11.26
N LYS A 47 10.00 4.94 -10.27
CA LYS A 47 10.39 3.54 -10.40
C LYS A 47 9.51 2.78 -11.40
N LEU A 48 8.23 3.14 -11.49
CA LEU A 48 7.28 2.56 -12.45
C LEU A 48 7.37 3.18 -13.86
N ALA A 49 8.10 4.28 -14.03
CA ALA A 49 8.15 5.02 -15.30
C ALA A 49 8.79 4.23 -16.46
N ASP A 50 9.59 3.21 -16.14
CA ASP A 50 10.20 2.31 -17.13
C ASP A 50 9.20 1.28 -17.69
N LEU A 51 8.00 1.16 -17.10
CA LEU A 51 6.93 0.31 -17.62
C LEU A 51 6.32 0.96 -18.87
N THR A 52 6.35 0.24 -19.99
CA THR A 52 5.92 0.77 -21.29
C THR A 52 4.63 0.15 -21.83
N ALA A 53 4.18 -0.98 -21.27
CA ALA A 53 3.06 -1.75 -21.80
C ALA A 53 2.22 -2.41 -20.69
N PRO A 54 1.28 -1.69 -20.07
CA PRO A 54 0.99 -0.26 -20.25
C PRO A 54 1.98 0.63 -19.49
N ARG A 55 1.95 1.93 -19.79
CA ARG A 55 2.52 2.94 -18.88
C ARG A 55 1.64 3.07 -17.64
N VAL A 56 2.25 3.22 -16.47
CA VAL A 56 1.53 3.32 -15.19
C VAL A 56 1.82 4.66 -14.55
N GLN A 57 0.78 5.36 -14.12
CA GLN A 57 0.91 6.54 -13.27
C GLN A 57 -0.11 6.50 -12.13
N LEU A 58 0.36 6.19 -10.94
CA LEU A 58 -0.45 6.15 -9.72
C LEU A 58 -0.93 7.56 -9.35
N ARG A 59 -2.21 7.69 -8.98
CA ARG A 59 -2.84 8.94 -8.57
C ARG A 59 -3.28 8.87 -7.12
N LEU A 60 -2.69 9.71 -6.27
CA LEU A 60 -3.17 9.85 -4.89
C LEU A 60 -4.54 10.53 -4.87
N VAL A 61 -5.57 9.81 -4.43
CA VAL A 61 -6.97 10.32 -4.37
C VAL A 61 -7.52 10.48 -2.96
N GLY A 62 -6.82 9.95 -1.96
CA GLY A 62 -7.28 10.03 -0.58
C GLY A 62 -6.22 9.62 0.44
N LEU A 63 -6.45 10.04 1.68
CA LEU A 63 -5.61 9.76 2.83
C LEU A 63 -6.49 9.36 4.02
N LEU A 64 -6.10 8.29 4.71
CA LEU A 64 -6.68 7.82 5.96
C LEU A 64 -5.53 7.65 6.95
N ILE A 65 -5.70 8.16 8.17
CA ILE A 65 -4.65 8.18 9.19
C ILE A 65 -5.19 7.60 10.50
N GLY A 66 -4.39 6.77 11.16
CA GLY A 66 -4.58 6.38 12.56
C GLY A 66 -5.58 5.25 12.75
N GLU A 67 -6.60 5.46 13.59
CA GLU A 67 -7.33 4.40 14.30
C GLU A 67 -7.88 3.28 13.41
N VAL A 68 -8.37 3.57 12.21
CA VAL A 68 -8.86 2.54 11.30
C VAL A 68 -7.73 1.62 10.82
N VAL A 69 -6.54 2.16 10.57
CA VAL A 69 -5.33 1.39 10.22
C VAL A 69 -4.83 0.63 11.43
N ASP A 70 -4.72 1.29 12.58
CA ASP A 70 -4.20 0.66 13.80
C ASP A 70 -5.05 -0.55 14.22
N ARG A 71 -6.39 -0.43 14.13
CA ARG A 71 -7.32 -1.54 14.44
C ARG A 71 -7.26 -2.68 13.43
N SER A 72 -6.73 -2.44 12.23
CA SER A 72 -6.53 -3.50 11.24
C SER A 72 -5.33 -4.39 11.57
N PHE A 73 -4.38 -3.91 12.37
CA PHE A 73 -3.11 -4.62 12.58
C PHE A 73 -3.31 -5.89 13.38
N TYR A 74 -2.78 -6.98 12.83
CA TYR A 74 -2.67 -8.25 13.52
C TYR A 74 -1.24 -8.44 14.01
N TRP A 75 -1.06 -8.60 15.32
CA TRP A 75 0.26 -8.68 15.93
C TRP A 75 0.76 -10.13 16.06
N TYR A 76 1.99 -10.37 15.63
CA TYR A 76 2.74 -11.60 15.88
C TYR A 76 4.01 -11.26 16.66
N GLY A 77 3.92 -11.33 18.00
CA GLY A 77 4.97 -10.84 18.88
C GLY A 77 5.16 -9.34 18.73
N LYS A 78 6.34 -8.90 18.28
CA LYS A 78 6.66 -7.49 18.02
C LYS A 78 6.40 -7.03 16.58
N TYR A 79 6.05 -7.96 15.69
CA TYR A 79 5.85 -7.70 14.26
C TYR A 79 4.36 -7.58 13.94
N VAL A 80 4.04 -6.88 12.85
CA VAL A 80 2.71 -6.84 12.25
C VAL A 80 2.61 -7.91 11.16
N ASP A 81 1.67 -8.85 11.29
CA ASP A 81 1.39 -9.86 10.26
C ASP A 81 0.72 -9.18 9.06
N ALA A 82 1.44 -9.08 7.95
CA ALA A 82 1.02 -8.35 6.76
C ALA A 82 -0.27 -8.93 6.14
N GLN A 83 -0.37 -10.25 6.04
CA GLN A 83 -1.50 -10.92 5.36
C GLN A 83 -2.79 -10.80 6.18
N GLN A 84 -2.70 -11.04 7.48
CA GLN A 84 -3.85 -10.90 8.38
C GLN A 84 -4.27 -9.44 8.51
N THR A 85 -3.31 -8.51 8.49
CA THR A 85 -3.59 -7.06 8.52
C THR A 85 -4.38 -6.61 7.28
N ILE A 86 -3.96 -6.99 6.06
CA ILE A 86 -4.71 -6.69 4.84
C ILE A 86 -6.15 -7.23 4.93
N THR A 87 -6.32 -8.46 5.42
CA THR A 87 -7.64 -9.07 5.57
C THR A 87 -8.51 -8.33 6.59
N ASN A 88 -7.92 -7.92 7.72
CA ASN A 88 -8.60 -7.19 8.78
C ASN A 88 -8.90 -5.73 8.40
N PHE A 89 -8.11 -5.13 7.50
CA PHE A 89 -8.30 -3.76 7.03
C PHE A 89 -9.68 -3.58 6.40
N PHE A 90 -10.08 -4.46 5.48
CA PHE A 90 -11.40 -4.42 4.87
C PHE A 90 -12.56 -4.63 5.86
N ARG A 91 -12.32 -5.26 7.02
CA ARG A 91 -13.33 -5.41 8.08
C ARG A 91 -13.57 -4.12 8.87
N HIS A 92 -12.54 -3.30 9.01
CA HIS A 92 -12.60 -2.03 9.76
C HIS A 92 -12.86 -0.82 8.87
N LEU A 93 -12.76 -1.01 7.55
CA LEU A 93 -13.03 0.00 6.56
C LEU A 93 -14.50 0.46 6.61
N ASN A 94 -14.74 1.76 6.55
CA ASN A 94 -16.10 2.28 6.46
C ASN A 94 -16.74 1.84 5.12
N PRO A 95 -17.88 1.11 5.14
CA PRO A 95 -18.50 0.62 3.91
C PRO A 95 -19.03 1.74 2.99
N LYS A 96 -19.09 2.98 3.48
CA LYS A 96 -19.47 4.17 2.71
C LYS A 96 -18.28 4.92 2.09
N MET A 97 -17.04 4.49 2.33
CA MET A 97 -15.89 5.13 1.68
C MET A 97 -15.95 4.93 0.17
N THR A 98 -15.48 5.95 -0.56
CA THR A 98 -15.23 5.87 -2.00
C THR A 98 -14.29 4.69 -2.26
N ASN A 99 -14.56 3.93 -3.32
CA ASN A 99 -13.78 2.75 -3.66
C ASN A 99 -12.64 3.14 -4.62
N PRO A 100 -11.40 3.31 -4.15
CA PRO A 100 -10.25 3.51 -5.04
C PRO A 100 -9.89 2.21 -5.78
N ASP A 101 -9.02 2.31 -6.78
CA ASP A 101 -8.43 1.12 -7.39
C ASP A 101 -7.52 0.39 -6.41
N ILE A 102 -6.76 1.11 -5.57
CA ILE A 102 -5.82 0.49 -4.61
C ILE A 102 -5.87 1.21 -3.26
N PHE A 103 -5.95 0.43 -2.18
CA PHE A 103 -5.57 0.88 -0.84
C PHE A 103 -4.10 0.57 -0.59
N PHE A 104 -3.32 1.59 -0.25
CA PHE A 104 -1.91 1.45 0.11
C PHE A 104 -1.74 1.69 1.61
N ILE A 105 -1.53 0.61 2.37
CA ILE A 105 -1.22 0.68 3.79
C ILE A 105 0.28 0.93 3.96
N LEU A 106 0.66 2.10 4.46
CA LEU A 106 2.04 2.43 4.80
C LEU A 106 2.20 2.37 6.31
N THR A 107 3.14 1.56 6.79
CA THR A 107 3.38 1.36 8.21
C THR A 107 4.81 1.66 8.61
N GLY A 108 4.98 2.21 9.81
CA GLY A 108 6.29 2.37 10.44
C GLY A 108 6.71 1.18 11.30
N HIS A 109 5.90 0.12 11.36
CA HIS A 109 6.20 -1.09 12.10
C HIS A 109 6.87 -2.16 11.25
N ASP A 110 7.74 -2.97 11.88
CA ASP A 110 8.30 -4.16 11.28
C ASP A 110 7.19 -5.18 10.95
N LEU A 111 7.13 -5.61 9.70
CA LEU A 111 6.22 -6.59 9.15
C LEU A 111 6.77 -8.02 9.31
N ILE A 112 5.85 -8.97 9.23
CA ILE A 112 6.16 -10.38 9.08
C ILE A 112 5.13 -11.01 8.15
N GLY A 113 5.55 -12.02 7.39
CA GLY A 113 4.65 -12.77 6.51
C GLY A 113 4.88 -14.25 6.61
N LEU A 114 3.85 -15.02 6.26
CA LEU A 114 3.97 -16.47 6.11
C LEU A 114 4.40 -16.80 4.67
N ILE A 115 5.68 -17.12 4.48
CA ILE A 115 6.25 -17.54 3.20
C ILE A 115 6.61 -19.01 3.30
N ASN A 116 6.09 -19.86 2.40
CA ASN A 116 6.36 -21.30 2.38
C ASN A 116 6.13 -22.00 3.74
N ASN A 117 5.05 -21.65 4.44
CA ASN A 117 4.69 -22.13 5.78
C ASN A 117 5.68 -21.76 6.91
N ALA A 118 6.58 -20.81 6.68
CA ALA A 118 7.46 -20.25 7.70
C ALA A 118 7.24 -18.74 7.81
N TYR A 119 7.26 -18.22 9.03
CA TYR A 119 7.24 -16.78 9.23
C TYR A 119 8.59 -16.18 8.84
N ASP A 120 8.59 -15.22 7.91
CA ASP A 120 9.77 -14.49 7.46
C ASP A 120 9.76 -13.07 8.04
N PRO A 121 10.67 -12.74 8.99
CA PRO A 121 10.79 -11.41 9.56
C PRO A 121 11.56 -10.42 8.68
N ASN A 122 12.02 -10.83 7.48
CA ASN A 122 12.64 -9.94 6.50
C ASN A 122 11.64 -9.40 5.47
N LEU A 123 10.35 -9.72 5.64
CA LEU A 123 9.30 -9.18 4.80
C LEU A 123 9.15 -7.69 5.08
N SER A 124 9.30 -6.84 4.06
CA SER A 124 9.04 -5.39 4.17
C SER A 124 7.77 -4.93 3.46
N GLY A 125 7.08 -5.80 2.74
CA GLY A 125 5.85 -5.50 2.03
C GLY A 125 5.06 -6.76 1.66
N LEU A 126 3.77 -6.60 1.38
CA LEU A 126 2.93 -7.67 0.85
C LEU A 126 1.77 -7.12 0.03
N SER A 127 1.46 -7.81 -1.06
CA SER A 127 0.35 -7.51 -1.96
C SER A 127 -0.27 -8.79 -2.51
N PRO A 128 -1.61 -8.85 -2.64
CA PRO A 128 -2.25 -9.91 -3.41
C PRO A 128 -1.92 -9.83 -4.90
N LEU A 129 -1.56 -10.96 -5.51
CA LEU A 129 -1.34 -11.02 -6.96
C LEU A 129 -2.61 -10.66 -7.74
N SER A 130 -2.48 -9.67 -8.64
CA SER A 130 -3.55 -9.18 -9.53
C SER A 130 -4.81 -8.73 -8.77
N GLY A 131 -4.61 -8.04 -7.64
CA GLY A 131 -5.67 -7.65 -6.71
C GLY A 131 -6.42 -6.37 -7.08
N MET A 132 -5.84 -5.51 -7.94
CA MET A 132 -6.26 -4.12 -8.14
C MET A 132 -7.76 -3.95 -8.44
N CYS A 133 -8.33 -4.74 -9.36
CA CYS A 133 -9.74 -4.57 -9.74
C CYS A 133 -10.73 -5.39 -8.90
N THR A 134 -10.30 -5.98 -7.77
CA THR A 134 -11.14 -6.87 -6.95
C THR A 134 -11.22 -6.36 -5.51
N TRP A 135 -12.42 -5.93 -5.10
CA TRP A 135 -12.68 -5.54 -3.71
C TRP A 135 -12.27 -6.64 -2.72
N GLY A 136 -11.62 -6.26 -1.63
CA GLY A 136 -11.10 -7.20 -0.63
C GLY A 136 -9.75 -7.82 -1.02
N ARG A 137 -9.24 -7.53 -2.22
CA ARG A 137 -7.90 -7.91 -2.69
C ARG A 137 -7.09 -6.71 -3.18
N ASN A 138 -7.73 -5.55 -3.33
CA ASN A 138 -7.13 -4.32 -3.81
C ASN A 138 -6.43 -3.51 -2.71
N ALA A 139 -5.73 -4.18 -1.79
CA ALA A 139 -4.93 -3.54 -0.76
C ALA A 139 -3.54 -4.17 -0.68
N LEU A 140 -2.51 -3.34 -0.60
CA LEU A 140 -1.14 -3.74 -0.29
C LEU A 140 -0.66 -3.06 0.99
N ILE A 141 0.35 -3.63 1.62
CA ILE A 141 1.03 -3.06 2.78
C ILE A 141 2.53 -2.96 2.53
N SER A 142 3.17 -1.88 2.98
CA SER A 142 4.63 -1.70 2.91
C SER A 142 5.14 -0.98 4.15
N GLU A 143 6.36 -1.32 4.53
CA GLU A 143 7.15 -0.58 5.51
C GLU A 143 7.73 0.70 4.92
N ASP A 144 7.80 1.74 5.75
CA ASP A 144 8.68 2.88 5.56
C ASP A 144 8.97 3.56 6.91
N THR A 145 10.07 4.29 7.00
CA THR A 145 10.32 5.19 8.13
C THR A 145 10.11 6.63 7.66
N TYR A 146 9.29 7.40 8.38
CA TYR A 146 9.05 8.81 8.05
C TYR A 146 10.37 9.59 7.87
N GLU A 147 10.44 10.42 6.84
CA GLU A 147 11.64 11.15 6.36
C GLU A 147 12.78 10.32 5.77
N SER A 148 12.67 8.98 5.70
CA SER A 148 13.74 8.14 5.14
C SER A 148 13.62 7.89 3.64
N PHE A 149 12.38 7.84 3.12
CA PHE A 149 12.05 7.37 1.77
C PHE A 149 12.56 5.94 1.45
N ALA A 150 12.95 5.16 2.45
CA ALA A 150 13.53 3.84 2.26
C ALA A 150 12.52 2.82 1.71
N GLY A 151 11.23 3.03 2.01
CA GLY A 151 10.15 2.17 1.53
C GLY A 151 9.77 2.34 0.06
N ILE A 152 10.35 3.28 -0.69
CA ILE A 152 9.95 3.54 -2.09
C ILE A 152 10.15 2.29 -2.97
N ASP A 153 11.29 1.62 -2.84
CA ASP A 153 11.60 0.44 -3.65
C ASP A 153 10.69 -0.73 -3.29
N VAL A 154 10.38 -0.89 -2.00
CA VAL A 154 9.47 -1.92 -1.50
C VAL A 154 8.04 -1.65 -2.00
N ALA A 155 7.54 -0.43 -1.85
CA ALA A 155 6.22 -0.06 -2.36
C ALA A 155 6.11 -0.26 -3.87
N ALA A 156 7.13 0.14 -4.65
CA ALA A 156 7.15 -0.08 -6.10
C ALA A 156 7.09 -1.56 -6.47
N HIS A 157 7.79 -2.43 -5.72
CA HIS A 157 7.70 -3.88 -5.87
C HIS A 157 6.27 -4.39 -5.61
N GLU A 158 5.65 -3.98 -4.51
CA GLU A 158 4.28 -4.40 -4.15
C GLU A 158 3.22 -3.86 -5.12
N PHE A 159 3.38 -2.65 -5.66
CA PHE A 159 2.53 -2.16 -6.75
C PHE A 159 2.70 -2.99 -8.03
N GLY A 160 3.89 -3.56 -8.27
CA GLY A 160 4.15 -4.43 -9.43
C GLY A 160 3.46 -5.79 -9.36
N HIS A 161 3.09 -6.26 -8.17
CA HIS A 161 2.30 -7.48 -7.99
C HIS A 161 0.81 -7.31 -8.29
N MET A 162 0.30 -6.07 -8.24
CA MET A 162 -1.13 -5.73 -8.31
C MET A 162 -1.77 -5.82 -9.70
#